data_AF-A0A936SP13-F1
#
_entry.id   AF-A0A936SP13-F1
#
_cell.length_a   1.000
_cell.length_b   1.000
_cell.length_c   1.000
_cell.angle_alpha   90.00
_cell.angle_beta   90.00
_cell.angle_gamma   90.00
#
_symmetry.space_group_name_H-M   'P 1'
#
loop_
_entity.id
_entity.type
_entity.pdbx_description
1 polymer ?
#
loop_
_entity_poly.entity_id
_entity_poly.type
_entity_poly.pdbx_seq_one_letter_code
_entity_poly.pdbx_strand_id
1 'polypeptide(L)'
;MFDLLFPNRKDIEALFGMLGDNPLLASLLMISPLEAFKLLNIMPQFLAGFLPTAGEDAPLAEALIQALRAGRTTLEQPQVIEFEQPQVIVPAPPAEAAATLAPPALTLSIATPMLQQALQLYAHNNFEGKEFVFPAQSWMDVTTRGESIALDLQHGRARIVARLQGTMAIKLAGRQFDLKSQRASFPIEVRVLAALKVDPQDRLFVHVTDGAVSIGRTPLPARLANDLVAQLTKTIGSIPIVQVPTRFEIPGEPPAALAMHLTTIGIDQDGLKLDFSL
;
A
#
# COMPACT_ATOMS: atom_id res chain seq x y z
N MET A 1 -19.65 -31.97 27.59
CA MET A 1 -19.04 -32.76 26.50
C MET A 1 -18.67 -31.91 25.26
N PHE A 2 -18.80 -30.57 25.32
CA PHE A 2 -18.36 -29.65 24.25
C PHE A 2 -17.04 -28.91 24.59
N ASP A 3 -16.45 -29.16 25.76
CA ASP A 3 -15.21 -28.50 26.22
C ASP A 3 -13.92 -29.09 25.62
N LEU A 4 -14.05 -30.08 24.73
CA LEU A 4 -12.95 -30.75 24.02
C LEU A 4 -12.75 -30.25 22.58
N LEU A 5 -13.55 -29.29 22.12
CA LEU A 5 -13.61 -28.85 20.72
C LEU A 5 -12.70 -27.64 20.39
N PHE A 6 -11.94 -27.13 21.36
CA PHE A 6 -11.10 -25.95 21.19
C PHE A 6 -9.67 -26.20 21.69
N PRO A 7 -8.64 -25.66 21.00
CA PRO A 7 -7.31 -25.58 21.57
C PRO A 7 -7.39 -24.89 22.94
N ASN A 8 -6.59 -25.35 23.90
CA ASN A 8 -6.59 -24.75 25.23
C ASN A 8 -6.13 -23.29 25.08
N ARG A 9 -6.52 -22.39 26.00
CA ARG A 9 -6.15 -20.96 25.93
C ARG A 9 -4.65 -20.74 25.69
N LYS A 10 -3.81 -21.60 26.28
CA LYS A 10 -2.35 -21.60 26.10
C LYS A 10 -1.91 -21.90 24.66
N ASP A 11 -2.61 -22.77 23.95
CA ASP A 11 -2.28 -23.13 22.56
C ASP A 11 -2.66 -21.99 21.61
N ILE A 12 -3.76 -21.28 21.92
CA ILE A 12 -4.16 -20.06 21.21
C ILE A 12 -3.12 -18.96 21.46
N GLU A 13 -2.67 -18.76 22.71
CA GLU A 13 -1.63 -17.79 23.06
C GLU A 13 -0.30 -18.09 22.35
N ALA A 14 0.11 -19.37 22.32
CA ALA A 14 1.31 -19.80 21.62
C ALA A 14 1.20 -19.56 20.11
N LEU A 15 0.04 -19.86 19.51
CA LEU A 15 -0.23 -19.62 18.10
C LEU A 15 -0.16 -18.12 17.76
N PHE A 16 -0.78 -17.25 18.56
CA PHE A 16 -0.69 -15.80 18.33
C PHE A 16 0.73 -15.24 18.54
N GLY A 17 1.51 -15.81 19.47
CA GLY A 17 2.93 -15.50 19.60
C GLY A 17 3.70 -15.84 18.31
N MET A 18 3.53 -17.07 17.81
CA MET A 18 4.19 -17.51 16.57
C MET A 18 3.74 -16.72 15.33
N LEU A 19 2.48 -16.29 15.26
CA LEU A 19 1.95 -15.46 14.18
C LEU A 19 2.53 -14.03 14.20
N GLY A 20 2.80 -13.49 15.38
CA GLY A 20 3.49 -12.20 15.52
C GLY A 20 4.94 -12.26 15.03
N ASP A 21 5.61 -13.39 15.28
CA ASP A 21 7.02 -13.59 14.92
C ASP A 21 7.21 -14.03 13.45
N ASN A 22 6.16 -14.58 12.83
CA ASN A 22 6.22 -15.10 11.46
C ASN A 22 5.06 -14.58 10.58
N PRO A 23 5.28 -13.52 9.79
CA PRO A 23 4.25 -12.96 8.93
C PRO A 23 3.80 -13.91 7.81
N LEU A 24 4.65 -14.84 7.36
CA LEU A 24 4.24 -15.84 6.36
C LEU A 24 3.21 -16.83 6.92
N LEU A 25 3.32 -17.15 8.22
CA LEU A 25 2.35 -18.00 8.90
C LEU A 25 0.99 -17.28 9.01
N ALA A 26 1.00 -15.97 9.26
CA ALA A 26 -0.21 -15.14 9.22
C ALA A 26 -0.87 -15.19 7.83
N SER A 27 -0.10 -14.99 6.77
CA SER A 27 -0.58 -15.11 5.39
C SER A 27 -1.17 -16.48 5.09
N LEU A 28 -0.48 -17.56 5.48
CA LEU A 28 -0.95 -18.92 5.25
C LEU A 28 -2.23 -19.21 6.04
N LEU A 29 -2.37 -18.71 7.27
CA LEU A 29 -3.58 -18.87 8.07
C LEU A 29 -4.79 -18.16 7.42
N MET A 30 -4.58 -17.04 6.74
CA MET A 30 -5.65 -16.35 6.00
C MET A 30 -6.08 -17.10 4.74
N ILE A 31 -5.13 -17.76 4.07
CA ILE A 31 -5.36 -18.48 2.81
C ILE A 31 -5.85 -19.91 3.08
N SER A 32 -5.02 -20.71 3.72
CA SER A 32 -5.24 -22.13 4.01
C SER A 32 -5.02 -22.43 5.51
N PRO A 33 -6.04 -22.20 6.35
CA PRO A 33 -5.94 -22.46 7.79
C PRO A 33 -5.48 -23.88 8.11
N LEU A 34 -6.03 -24.87 7.39
CA LEU A 34 -5.69 -26.29 7.61
C LEU A 34 -4.20 -26.57 7.44
N GLU A 35 -3.56 -26.01 6.41
CA GLU A 35 -2.13 -26.20 6.18
C GLU A 35 -1.28 -25.44 7.22
N ALA A 36 -1.70 -24.24 7.63
CA ALA A 36 -1.04 -23.53 8.73
C ALA A 36 -1.07 -24.34 10.03
N PHE A 37 -2.22 -24.91 10.38
CA PHE A 37 -2.36 -25.74 11.58
C PHE A 37 -1.55 -27.04 11.50
N LYS A 38 -1.51 -27.71 10.34
CA LYS A 38 -0.63 -28.87 10.12
C LYS A 38 0.84 -28.54 10.34
N LEU A 39 1.32 -27.40 9.82
CA LEU A 39 2.71 -26.96 10.01
C LEU A 39 3.02 -26.70 11.49
N LEU A 40 2.05 -26.21 12.25
CA LEU A 40 2.18 -25.98 13.69
C LEU A 40 1.98 -27.25 14.52
N ASN A 41 1.70 -28.39 13.89
CA ASN A 41 1.31 -29.64 14.57
C ASN A 41 0.12 -29.46 15.53
N ILE A 42 -0.81 -28.57 15.16
CA ILE A 42 -2.07 -28.33 15.88
C ILE A 42 -3.18 -28.95 15.02
N MET A 43 -4.03 -29.80 15.61
CA MET A 43 -5.22 -30.33 14.94
C MET A 43 -6.47 -29.69 15.55
N PRO A 44 -7.04 -28.64 14.93
CA PRO A 44 -8.27 -28.06 15.43
C PRO A 44 -9.44 -28.96 15.04
N GLN A 45 -10.17 -29.47 16.02
CA GLN A 45 -11.29 -30.40 15.83
C GLN A 45 -12.52 -29.74 15.16
N PHE A 46 -12.54 -28.41 15.01
CA PHE A 46 -13.56 -27.68 14.26
C PHE A 46 -13.27 -27.59 12.74
N LEU A 47 -12.13 -28.12 12.27
CA LEU A 47 -11.75 -28.03 10.85
C LEU A 47 -12.42 -29.06 9.91
N ALA A 48 -13.31 -29.91 10.42
CA ALA A 48 -13.93 -31.00 9.65
C ALA A 48 -14.77 -30.55 8.43
N GLY A 49 -14.93 -29.24 8.20
CA GLY A 49 -15.63 -28.67 7.04
C GLY A 49 -14.78 -27.78 6.11
N PHE A 50 -13.47 -27.65 6.32
CA PHE A 50 -12.64 -26.77 5.49
C PHE A 50 -12.02 -27.54 4.33
N LEU A 51 -12.46 -27.22 3.12
CA LEU A 51 -11.89 -27.74 1.88
C LEU A 51 -10.52 -27.11 1.62
N PRO A 52 -9.59 -27.83 0.94
CA PRO A 52 -8.33 -27.25 0.48
C PRO A 52 -8.57 -26.02 -0.40
N THR A 53 -7.63 -25.09 -0.40
CA THR A 53 -7.62 -23.86 -1.20
C THR A 53 -7.51 -24.17 -2.70
N ALA A 54 -8.61 -24.60 -3.32
CA ALA A 54 -8.73 -24.79 -4.76
C ALA A 54 -9.12 -23.48 -5.47
N GLY A 55 -8.43 -22.38 -5.17
CA GLY A 55 -8.76 -21.03 -5.64
C GLY A 55 -7.56 -20.22 -6.11
N GLU A 56 -7.79 -18.94 -6.42
CA GLU A 56 -6.81 -17.98 -6.94
C GLU A 56 -5.52 -17.87 -6.10
N ASP A 57 -5.61 -18.10 -4.78
CA ASP A 57 -4.48 -18.05 -3.85
C ASP A 57 -3.69 -19.38 -3.73
N ALA A 58 -4.02 -20.42 -4.49
CA ALA A 58 -3.31 -21.71 -4.47
C ALA A 58 -1.78 -21.62 -4.71
N PRO A 59 -1.27 -20.89 -5.74
CA PRO A 59 0.17 -20.77 -5.93
C PRO A 59 0.86 -20.02 -4.79
N LEU A 60 0.17 -19.04 -4.18
CA LEU A 60 0.68 -18.31 -3.02
C LEU A 60 0.73 -19.22 -1.79
N ALA A 61 -0.28 -20.05 -1.56
CA ALA A 61 -0.30 -21.03 -0.48
C ALA A 61 0.88 -22.01 -0.58
N GLU A 62 1.15 -22.55 -1.78
CA GLU A 62 2.29 -23.45 -2.00
C GLU A 62 3.63 -22.77 -1.74
N ALA A 63 3.82 -21.55 -2.25
CA ALA A 63 5.04 -20.77 -2.01
C ALA A 63 5.25 -20.48 -0.51
N LEU A 64 4.18 -20.16 0.22
CA LEU A 64 4.23 -19.96 1.68
C LEU A 64 4.60 -21.25 2.42
N ILE A 65 4.01 -22.38 2.05
CA ILE A 65 4.33 -23.67 2.67
C ILE A 65 5.81 -24.03 2.44
N GLN A 66 6.33 -23.83 1.23
CA GLN A 66 7.74 -24.08 0.92
C GLN A 66 8.65 -23.16 1.73
N ALA A 67 8.34 -21.87 1.81
CA ALA A 67 9.13 -20.90 2.56
C ALA A 67 9.13 -21.21 4.07
N LEU A 68 7.97 -21.54 4.64
CA LEU A 68 7.83 -21.89 6.06
C LEU A 68 8.57 -23.19 6.40
N ARG A 69 8.50 -24.21 5.54
CA ARG A 69 9.28 -25.46 5.70
C ARG A 69 10.79 -25.22 5.63
N ALA A 70 11.22 -24.22 4.86
CA ALA A 70 12.62 -23.77 4.80
C ALA A 70 13.02 -22.87 5.99
N GLY A 71 12.13 -22.66 6.97
CA GLY A 71 12.40 -21.84 8.15
C GLY A 71 12.44 -20.32 7.88
N ARG A 72 11.87 -19.87 6.75
CA ARG A 72 11.87 -18.46 6.36
C ARG A 72 10.72 -17.69 7.01
N THR A 73 10.93 -16.40 7.19
CA THR A 73 9.94 -15.44 7.71
C THR A 73 9.54 -14.39 6.67
N THR A 74 10.09 -14.45 5.45
CA THR A 74 9.75 -13.58 4.31
C THR A 74 9.82 -14.34 2.99
N LEU A 75 9.02 -13.94 2.00
CA LEU A 75 9.17 -14.43 0.63
C LEU A 75 10.38 -13.74 -0.06
N GLU A 76 11.08 -14.45 -0.94
CA GLU A 76 12.22 -13.90 -1.70
C GLU A 76 11.78 -12.87 -2.74
N GLN A 77 10.56 -12.99 -3.26
CA GLN A 77 9.97 -12.04 -4.20
C GLN A 77 8.74 -11.41 -3.55
N PRO A 78 8.61 -10.07 -3.60
CA PRO A 78 7.41 -9.41 -3.12
C PRO A 78 6.21 -9.84 -3.96
N GLN A 79 5.03 -9.88 -3.36
CA GLN A 79 3.79 -10.17 -4.08
C GLN A 79 3.49 -8.97 -4.98
N VAL A 80 3.48 -9.20 -6.29
CA VAL A 80 3.10 -8.18 -7.28
C VAL A 80 1.67 -8.48 -7.72
N ILE A 81 0.79 -7.51 -7.56
CA ILE A 81 -0.59 -7.55 -8.04
C ILE A 81 -0.65 -6.58 -9.21
N GLU A 82 -0.80 -7.14 -10.41
CA GLU A 82 -1.03 -6.36 -11.62
C GLU A 82 -2.52 -6.06 -11.70
N PHE A 83 -2.89 -4.80 -11.54
CA PHE A 83 -4.22 -4.34 -11.92
C PHE A 83 -4.20 -4.12 -13.44
N GLU A 84 -5.03 -4.86 -14.19
CA GLU A 84 -5.26 -4.59 -15.60
C GLU A 84 -5.66 -3.13 -15.74
N GLN A 85 -4.80 -2.34 -16.37
CA GLN A 85 -5.19 -1.02 -16.82
C GLN A 85 -6.37 -1.23 -17.79
N PRO A 86 -7.51 -0.52 -17.64
CA PRO A 86 -8.26 -0.21 -18.84
C PRO A 86 -7.25 0.43 -19.76
N GLN A 87 -7.02 -0.15 -20.94
CA GLN A 87 -6.18 0.47 -21.95
C GLN A 87 -6.79 1.83 -22.26
N VAL A 88 -6.34 2.87 -21.55
CA VAL A 88 -6.39 4.21 -22.07
C VAL A 88 -5.44 4.11 -23.24
N ILE A 89 -6.02 3.90 -24.41
CA ILE A 89 -5.38 4.24 -25.68
C ILE A 89 -5.09 5.73 -25.51
N VAL A 90 -3.94 6.04 -24.93
CA VAL A 90 -3.32 7.34 -25.12
C VAL A 90 -3.08 7.33 -26.62
N PRO A 91 -3.82 8.11 -27.43
CA PRO A 91 -3.48 8.21 -28.84
C PRO A 91 -1.98 8.54 -28.86
N ALA A 92 -1.23 7.75 -29.64
CA ALA A 92 0.19 8.00 -29.83
C ALA A 92 0.36 9.52 -30.00
N PRO A 93 1.18 10.18 -29.17
CA PRO A 93 1.41 11.60 -29.34
C PRO A 93 1.73 11.80 -30.82
N PRO A 94 1.03 12.71 -31.52
CA PRO A 94 1.32 12.96 -32.92
C PRO A 94 2.82 13.19 -32.99
N ALA A 95 3.50 12.44 -33.88
CA ALA A 95 4.95 12.44 -34.01
C ALA A 95 5.44 13.87 -33.81
N GLU A 96 6.07 14.11 -32.66
CA GLU A 96 6.62 15.40 -32.31
C GLU A 96 7.61 15.70 -33.42
N ALA A 97 7.17 16.53 -34.37
CA ALA A 97 8.09 17.36 -35.11
C ALA A 97 8.99 17.94 -34.03
N ALA A 98 10.30 17.74 -34.18
CA ALA A 98 11.32 18.27 -33.29
C ALA A 98 11.15 19.79 -33.22
N ALA A 99 10.22 20.24 -32.39
CA ALA A 99 10.11 21.59 -31.95
C ALA A 99 11.35 21.72 -31.09
N THR A 100 12.31 22.49 -31.57
CA THR A 100 13.30 23.14 -30.72
C THR A 100 12.52 23.83 -29.61
N LEU A 101 12.33 23.11 -28.49
CA LEU A 101 11.74 23.65 -27.27
C LEU A 101 12.65 24.82 -26.90
N ALA A 102 12.09 26.03 -26.94
CA ALA A 102 12.78 27.19 -26.41
C ALA A 102 13.27 26.83 -24.99
N PRO A 103 14.50 27.22 -24.61
CA PRO A 103 14.99 26.95 -23.27
C PRO A 103 13.98 27.50 -22.25
N PRO A 104 13.72 26.75 -21.16
CA PRO A 104 12.75 27.19 -20.16
C PRO A 104 13.16 28.57 -19.62
N ALA A 105 12.18 29.44 -19.43
CA ALA A 105 12.40 30.77 -18.89
C ALA A 105 12.79 30.71 -17.40
N LEU A 106 12.29 29.70 -16.69
CA LEU A 106 12.60 29.42 -15.30
C LEU A 106 12.56 27.91 -15.06
N THR A 107 13.51 27.40 -14.27
CA THR A 107 13.49 26.04 -13.73
C THR A 107 13.51 26.12 -12.20
N LEU A 108 12.54 25.48 -11.55
CA LEU A 108 12.47 25.35 -10.10
C LEU A 108 12.74 23.91 -9.69
N SER A 109 13.55 23.72 -8.67
CA SER A 109 13.82 22.40 -8.09
C SER A 109 13.17 22.26 -6.71
N ILE A 110 12.40 21.20 -6.51
CA ILE A 110 11.85 20.83 -5.20
C ILE A 110 12.63 19.62 -4.70
N ALA A 111 13.40 19.80 -3.63
CA ALA A 111 14.21 18.73 -3.07
C ALA A 111 13.36 17.61 -2.44
N THR A 112 13.81 16.35 -2.55
CA THR A 112 13.15 15.19 -1.96
C THR A 112 12.76 15.37 -0.48
N PRO A 113 13.61 15.93 0.42
CA PRO A 113 13.23 16.14 1.82
C PRO A 113 11.99 17.02 2.01
N MET A 114 11.78 18.03 1.17
CA MET A 114 10.59 18.89 1.22
C MET A 114 9.34 18.11 0.82
N LEU A 115 9.44 17.28 -0.23
CA LEU A 115 8.35 16.40 -0.66
C LEU A 115 7.97 15.42 0.45
N GLN A 116 8.97 14.78 1.06
CA GLN A 116 8.77 13.86 2.19
C GLN A 116 8.09 14.55 3.36
N GLN A 117 8.48 15.78 3.68
CA GLN A 117 7.86 16.52 4.77
C GLN A 117 6.38 16.81 4.49
N ALA A 118 6.01 17.22 3.27
CA ALA A 118 4.62 17.43 2.89
C ALA A 118 3.80 16.13 3.01
N LEU A 119 4.37 15.00 2.57
CA LEU A 119 3.77 13.67 2.71
C LEU A 119 3.61 13.22 4.16
N GLN A 120 4.60 13.49 5.01
CA GLN A 120 4.54 13.18 6.44
C GLN A 120 3.45 13.99 7.13
N LEU A 121 3.35 15.29 6.83
CA LEU A 121 2.27 16.15 7.35
C LEU A 121 0.89 15.67 6.90
N TYR A 122 0.76 15.26 5.63
CA TYR A 122 -0.47 14.67 5.14
C TYR A 122 -0.79 13.36 5.86
N ALA A 123 0.19 12.46 5.97
CA ALA A 123 0.03 11.15 6.59
C ALA A 123 -0.39 11.26 8.04
N HIS A 124 0.21 12.16 8.81
CA HIS A 124 -0.13 12.39 10.22
C HIS A 124 -1.60 12.75 10.41
N ASN A 125 -2.16 13.57 9.50
CA ASN A 125 -3.54 14.04 9.60
C ASN A 125 -4.57 13.09 8.96
N ASN A 126 -4.16 12.31 7.94
CA ASN A 126 -5.10 11.62 7.06
C ASN A 126 -4.85 10.11 6.92
N PHE A 127 -3.80 9.55 7.50
CA PHE A 127 -3.43 8.16 7.31
C PHE A 127 -3.03 7.46 8.62
N GLU A 128 -2.19 8.09 9.41
CA GLU A 128 -1.69 7.56 10.68
C GLU A 128 -2.87 7.28 11.62
N GLY A 129 -2.92 6.04 12.14
CA GLY A 129 -3.97 5.63 13.06
C GLY A 129 -5.31 5.28 12.43
N LYS A 130 -5.51 5.49 11.11
CA LYS A 130 -6.73 5.04 10.43
C LYS A 130 -6.75 3.52 10.35
N GLU A 131 -7.86 2.95 10.80
CA GLU A 131 -8.09 1.51 10.79
C GLU A 131 -9.00 1.10 9.63
N PHE A 132 -8.62 0.03 8.94
CA PHE A 132 -9.39 -0.61 7.88
C PHE A 132 -9.61 -2.06 8.28
N VAL A 133 -10.87 -2.48 8.41
CA VAL A 133 -11.24 -3.84 8.83
C VAL A 133 -11.69 -4.63 7.61
N PHE A 134 -11.05 -5.78 7.40
CA PHE A 134 -11.33 -6.69 6.31
C PHE A 134 -11.71 -8.07 6.85
N PRO A 135 -12.86 -8.63 6.48
CA PRO A 135 -13.17 -10.01 6.82
C PRO A 135 -12.25 -10.93 6.01
N ALA A 136 -11.37 -11.69 6.67
CA ALA A 136 -10.49 -12.64 5.99
C ALA A 136 -11.17 -14.02 5.85
N GLN A 137 -11.84 -14.46 6.92
CA GLN A 137 -12.62 -15.70 6.98
C GLN A 137 -13.90 -15.45 7.78
N SER A 138 -14.87 -16.36 7.73
CA SER A 138 -16.11 -16.26 8.54
C SER A 138 -15.83 -16.12 10.05
N TRP A 139 -14.68 -16.63 10.49
CA TRP A 139 -14.23 -16.65 11.88
C TRP A 139 -12.99 -15.77 12.12
N MET A 140 -12.55 -14.95 11.15
CA MET A 140 -11.33 -14.14 11.30
C MET A 140 -11.43 -12.79 10.57
N ASP A 141 -11.13 -11.73 11.30
CA ASP A 141 -10.94 -10.40 10.76
C ASP A 141 -9.46 -10.02 10.73
N VAL A 142 -9.10 -9.25 9.71
CA VAL A 142 -7.82 -8.59 9.60
C VAL A 142 -8.08 -7.08 9.65
N THR A 143 -7.57 -6.43 10.69
CA THR A 143 -7.56 -4.97 10.79
C THR A 143 -6.18 -4.48 10.37
N THR A 144 -6.13 -3.52 9.45
CA THR A 144 -4.89 -2.81 9.12
C THR A 144 -4.97 -1.40 9.66
N ARG A 145 -3.87 -0.89 10.21
CA ARG A 145 -3.75 0.46 10.73
C ARG A 145 -2.65 1.20 9.99
N GLY A 146 -2.94 2.39 9.44
CA GLY A 146 -1.92 3.21 8.79
C GLY A 146 -0.84 3.67 9.77
N GLU A 147 0.43 3.55 9.38
CA GLU A 147 1.57 4.02 10.17
C GLU A 147 2.26 5.22 9.51
N SER A 148 2.68 5.07 8.26
CA SER A 148 3.43 6.12 7.56
C SER A 148 3.28 6.01 6.05
N ILE A 149 3.54 7.13 5.38
CA ILE A 149 3.62 7.22 3.92
C ILE A 149 4.96 7.86 3.58
N ALA A 150 5.67 7.28 2.63
CA ALA A 150 6.89 7.84 2.06
C ALA A 150 6.82 7.88 0.53
N LEU A 151 7.63 8.74 -0.08
CA LEU A 151 7.79 8.82 -1.53
C LEU A 151 9.11 8.20 -1.96
N ASP A 152 9.07 7.25 -2.88
CA ASP A 152 10.25 6.72 -3.55
C ASP A 152 10.31 7.34 -4.95
N LEU A 153 11.30 8.21 -5.16
CA LEU A 153 11.56 8.84 -6.44
C LEU A 153 12.70 8.11 -7.16
N GLN A 154 12.40 7.67 -8.36
CA GLN A 154 13.35 7.10 -9.30
C GLN A 154 13.31 7.94 -10.57
N HIS A 155 14.36 7.88 -11.39
CA HIS A 155 14.41 8.67 -12.61
C HIS A 155 13.17 8.42 -13.49
N GLY A 156 12.35 9.45 -13.70
CA GLY A 156 11.10 9.37 -14.44
C GLY A 156 9.96 8.59 -13.77
N ARG A 157 10.07 8.18 -12.50
CA ARG A 157 9.04 7.38 -11.79
C ARG A 157 8.88 7.81 -10.33
N ALA A 158 7.64 7.90 -9.88
CA ALA A 158 7.32 8.11 -8.47
C ALA A 158 6.50 6.93 -7.92
N ARG A 159 6.79 6.52 -6.69
CA ARG A 159 6.04 5.50 -5.96
C ARG A 159 5.71 5.99 -4.57
N ILE A 160 4.50 5.73 -4.13
CA ILE A 160 4.10 5.89 -2.74
C ILE A 160 4.35 4.57 -2.02
N VAL A 161 5.10 4.61 -0.93
CA VAL A 161 5.32 3.49 -0.02
C VAL A 161 4.47 3.73 1.23
N ALA A 162 3.35 3.01 1.33
CA ALA A 162 2.48 3.03 2.50
C ALA A 162 2.87 1.88 3.45
N ARG A 163 3.14 2.21 4.71
CA ARG A 163 3.40 1.24 5.77
C ARG A 163 2.19 1.14 6.68
N LEU A 164 1.76 -0.08 6.94
CA LEU A 164 0.63 -0.39 7.78
C LEU A 164 0.97 -1.49 8.78
N GLN A 165 0.28 -1.45 9.91
CA GLN A 165 0.28 -2.51 10.91
C GLN A 165 -0.96 -3.37 10.72
N GLY A 166 -0.78 -4.60 10.24
CA GLY A 166 -1.83 -5.62 10.20
C GLY A 166 -2.03 -6.24 11.58
N THR A 167 -3.28 -6.56 11.92
CA THR A 167 -3.69 -7.22 13.16
C THR A 167 -4.76 -8.26 12.85
N MET A 168 -4.57 -9.50 13.28
CA MET A 168 -5.59 -10.56 13.17
C MET A 168 -6.41 -10.68 14.44
N ALA A 169 -7.72 -10.88 14.29
CA ALA A 169 -8.65 -11.19 15.38
C ALA A 169 -9.55 -12.38 15.01
N ILE A 170 -9.67 -13.35 15.91
CA ILE A 170 -10.53 -14.53 15.72
C ILE A 170 -11.92 -14.28 16.34
N LYS A 171 -12.97 -14.52 15.55
CA LYS A 171 -14.39 -14.50 15.93
C LYS A 171 -14.86 -15.90 16.28
N LEU A 172 -14.83 -16.26 17.56
CA LEU A 172 -15.41 -17.51 18.05
C LEU A 172 -16.93 -17.30 18.25
N ALA A 173 -17.75 -17.80 17.33
CA ALA A 173 -19.19 -17.73 17.45
C ALA A 173 -19.68 -18.62 18.63
N GLY A 174 -20.47 -18.04 19.54
CA GLY A 174 -21.33 -18.80 20.46
C GLY A 174 -20.89 -18.89 21.93
N ARG A 175 -19.64 -18.56 22.27
CA ARG A 175 -19.24 -18.31 23.66
C ARG A 175 -18.26 -17.16 23.67
N GLN A 176 -18.62 -16.12 24.40
CA GLN A 176 -17.75 -15.01 24.74
C GLN A 176 -16.61 -15.56 25.60
N PHE A 177 -15.63 -16.19 24.96
CA PHE A 177 -14.30 -16.21 25.52
C PHE A 177 -13.89 -14.75 25.61
N ASP A 178 -13.88 -14.20 26.81
CA ASP A 178 -13.17 -12.96 27.13
C ASP A 178 -11.65 -13.23 27.09
N LEU A 179 -11.22 -13.82 25.97
CA LEU A 179 -9.84 -13.75 25.52
C LEU A 179 -9.69 -12.29 25.14
N LYS A 180 -9.15 -11.47 26.07
CA LYS A 180 -8.58 -10.15 25.75
C LYS A 180 -7.98 -10.27 24.37
N SER A 181 -8.59 -9.60 23.39
CA SER A 181 -8.46 -9.88 21.96
C SER A 181 -7.01 -10.21 21.64
N GLN A 182 -6.70 -11.50 21.45
CA GLN A 182 -5.34 -11.87 21.12
C GLN A 182 -5.11 -11.43 19.69
N ARG A 183 -4.17 -10.50 19.56
CA ARG A 183 -3.90 -9.75 18.35
C ARG A 183 -2.48 -10.12 17.94
N ALA A 184 -2.36 -10.85 16.84
CA ALA A 184 -1.06 -10.98 16.18
C ALA A 184 -0.89 -9.78 15.26
N SER A 185 0.20 -9.03 15.47
CA SER A 185 0.53 -7.85 14.71
C SER A 185 1.66 -8.15 13.72
N PHE A 186 1.47 -7.86 12.43
CA PHE A 186 2.48 -8.04 11.39
C PHE A 186 2.59 -6.80 10.48
N PRO A 187 3.80 -6.46 10.01
CA PRO A 187 4.00 -5.29 9.16
C PRO A 187 3.51 -5.56 7.73
N ILE A 188 2.82 -4.59 7.14
CA ILE A 188 2.39 -4.60 5.74
C ILE A 188 3.02 -3.39 5.05
N GLU A 189 3.74 -3.63 3.97
CA GLU A 189 4.27 -2.57 3.12
C GLU A 189 3.59 -2.66 1.77
N VAL A 190 2.94 -1.58 1.33
CA VAL A 190 2.26 -1.49 0.04
C VAL A 190 2.93 -0.40 -0.78
N ARG A 191 3.44 -0.76 -1.95
CA ARG A 191 4.02 0.19 -2.90
C ARG A 191 3.06 0.39 -4.05
N VAL A 192 2.67 1.63 -4.28
CA VAL A 192 1.71 2.02 -5.33
C VAL A 192 2.36 3.04 -6.25
N LEU A 193 2.05 2.97 -7.54
CA LEU A 193 2.50 3.97 -8.50
C LEU A 193 1.86 5.33 -8.20
N ALA A 194 2.65 6.38 -8.42
CA ALA A 194 2.22 7.75 -8.21
C ALA A 194 2.49 8.59 -9.47
N ALA A 195 1.52 9.42 -9.82
CA ALA A 195 1.66 10.46 -10.83
C ALA A 195 1.69 11.84 -10.17
N LEU A 196 2.36 12.78 -10.82
CA LEU A 196 2.36 14.18 -10.42
C LEU A 196 1.40 14.94 -11.31
N LYS A 197 0.46 15.67 -10.70
CA LYS A 197 -0.55 16.46 -11.41
C LYS A 197 -0.62 17.85 -10.84
N VAL A 198 -0.89 18.85 -11.68
CA VAL A 198 -1.20 20.21 -11.25
C VAL A 198 -2.69 20.44 -11.44
N ASP A 199 -3.37 20.98 -10.42
CA ASP A 199 -4.79 21.31 -10.52
C ASP A 199 -5.01 22.70 -11.17
N PRO A 200 -6.26 23.07 -11.49
CA PRO A 200 -6.57 24.40 -12.03
C PRO A 200 -6.30 25.56 -11.07
N GLN A 201 -5.96 25.28 -9.82
CA GLN A 201 -5.55 26.27 -8.81
C GLN A 201 -4.02 26.33 -8.67
N ASP A 202 -3.29 25.77 -9.63
CA ASP A 202 -1.83 25.73 -9.69
C ASP A 202 -1.19 25.02 -8.49
N ARG A 203 -1.86 24.03 -7.89
CA ARG A 203 -1.29 23.19 -6.83
C ARG A 203 -0.77 21.88 -7.40
N LEU A 204 0.46 21.52 -7.04
CA LEU A 204 1.07 20.24 -7.37
C LEU A 204 0.60 19.17 -6.39
N PHE A 205 0.14 18.04 -6.93
CA PHE A 205 -0.31 16.88 -6.17
C PHE A 205 0.49 15.63 -6.54
N VAL A 206 0.73 14.78 -5.54
CA VAL A 206 1.00 13.35 -5.76
C VAL A 206 -0.33 12.63 -5.80
N HIS A 207 -0.65 12.01 -6.94
CA HIS A 207 -1.86 11.23 -7.14
C HIS A 207 -1.53 9.75 -7.23
N VAL A 208 -2.22 8.92 -6.45
CA VAL A 208 -2.09 7.46 -6.56
C VAL A 208 -2.75 7.02 -7.86
N THR A 209 -2.01 6.30 -8.70
CA THR A 209 -2.53 5.80 -9.98
C THR A 209 -2.72 4.29 -9.96
N ASP A 210 -3.70 3.82 -10.72
CA ASP A 210 -3.89 2.39 -10.97
C ASP A 210 -2.66 1.82 -11.70
N GLY A 211 -2.14 0.72 -11.17
CA GLY A 211 -0.98 0.03 -11.72
C GLY A 211 -0.42 -0.99 -10.74
N ALA A 212 0.74 -1.58 -11.06
CA ALA A 212 1.29 -2.68 -10.26
C ALA A 212 1.47 -2.27 -8.79
N VAL A 213 0.79 -2.99 -7.90
CA VAL A 213 0.98 -2.87 -6.46
C VAL A 213 1.92 -3.96 -5.99
N SER A 214 2.93 -3.57 -5.23
CA SER A 214 3.81 -4.53 -4.58
C SER A 214 3.50 -4.57 -3.09
N ILE A 215 3.09 -5.74 -2.61
CA ILE A 215 2.98 -6.04 -1.18
C ILE A 215 4.28 -6.70 -0.76
N GLY A 216 4.96 -6.05 0.19
CA GLY A 216 6.25 -6.48 0.70
C GLY A 216 6.14 -7.65 1.69
N ARG A 217 6.88 -7.53 2.79
CA ARG A 217 7.21 -8.57 3.78
C ARG A 217 6.10 -9.56 4.17
N THR A 218 4.84 -9.14 4.15
CA THR A 218 3.69 -10.00 4.44
C THR A 218 2.79 -10.08 3.22
N PRO A 219 2.83 -11.17 2.43
CA PRO A 219 1.88 -11.35 1.33
C PRO A 219 0.46 -11.48 1.88
N LEU A 220 -0.53 -10.98 1.16
CA LEU A 220 -1.93 -11.03 1.56
C LEU A 220 -2.73 -11.86 0.55
N PRO A 221 -3.83 -12.52 0.97
CA PRO A 221 -4.77 -13.11 0.02
C PRO A 221 -5.24 -12.09 -1.01
N ALA A 222 -5.42 -12.48 -2.26
CA ALA A 222 -5.73 -11.57 -3.38
C ALA A 222 -6.92 -10.66 -3.06
N ARG A 223 -7.99 -11.20 -2.45
CA ARG A 223 -9.16 -10.42 -2.04
C ARG A 223 -8.82 -9.29 -1.05
N LEU A 224 -8.09 -9.64 0.02
CA LEU A 224 -7.66 -8.69 1.05
C LEU A 224 -6.71 -7.64 0.48
N ALA A 225 -5.81 -8.06 -0.40
CA ALA A 225 -4.90 -7.18 -1.08
C ALA A 225 -5.61 -6.17 -1.97
N ASN A 226 -6.58 -6.61 -2.77
CA ASN A 226 -7.41 -5.76 -3.62
C ASN A 226 -8.24 -4.76 -2.81
N ASP A 227 -8.90 -5.23 -1.74
CA ASP A 227 -9.66 -4.36 -0.85
C ASP A 227 -8.78 -3.32 -0.15
N LEU A 228 -7.57 -3.73 0.29
CA LEU A 228 -6.60 -2.84 0.90
C LEU A 228 -6.14 -1.77 -0.09
N VAL A 229 -5.81 -2.15 -1.33
CA VAL A 229 -5.40 -1.21 -2.38
C VAL A 229 -6.52 -0.22 -2.67
N ALA A 230 -7.77 -0.68 -2.80
CA ALA A 230 -8.91 0.21 -3.03
C ALA A 230 -9.09 1.22 -1.88
N GLN A 231 -8.93 0.80 -0.62
CA GLN A 231 -8.98 1.69 0.54
C GLN A 231 -7.81 2.67 0.58
N LEU A 232 -6.60 2.22 0.22
CA LEU A 232 -5.41 3.08 0.13
C LEU A 232 -5.58 4.14 -0.96
N THR A 233 -5.98 3.76 -2.17
CA THR A 233 -6.24 4.70 -3.26
C THR A 233 -7.32 5.69 -2.88
N LYS A 234 -8.38 5.27 -2.16
CA LYS A 234 -9.42 6.19 -1.68
C LYS A 234 -8.92 7.14 -0.58
N THR A 235 -8.07 6.65 0.33
CA THR A 235 -7.62 7.42 1.50
C THR A 235 -6.49 8.38 1.16
N ILE A 236 -5.54 7.93 0.34
CA ILE A 236 -4.34 8.67 -0.06
C ILE A 236 -4.65 9.53 -1.28
N GLY A 237 -5.36 8.97 -2.27
CA GLY A 237 -6.00 9.62 -3.41
C GLY A 237 -5.22 10.73 -4.12
N SER A 238 -5.15 11.90 -3.49
CA SER A 238 -4.37 13.04 -3.96
C SER A 238 -3.77 13.78 -2.76
N ILE A 239 -2.45 13.90 -2.73
CA ILE A 239 -1.71 14.59 -1.66
C ILE A 239 -1.21 15.93 -2.21
N PRO A 240 -1.69 17.07 -1.69
CA PRO A 240 -1.16 18.37 -2.07
C PRO A 240 0.29 18.50 -1.56
N ILE A 241 1.20 18.89 -2.43
CA ILE A 241 2.61 19.09 -2.10
C ILE A 241 2.90 20.58 -1.92
N VAL A 242 2.68 21.37 -2.98
CA VAL A 242 3.14 22.76 -3.04
C VAL A 242 2.29 23.57 -4.02
N GLN A 243 2.22 24.88 -3.77
CA GLN A 243 1.69 25.84 -4.73
C GLN A 243 2.74 26.15 -5.79
N VAL A 244 2.41 25.94 -7.06
CA VAL A 244 3.25 26.28 -8.19
C VAL A 244 3.19 27.79 -8.40
N PRO A 245 4.32 28.51 -8.47
CA PRO A 245 4.33 29.95 -8.64
C PRO A 245 4.12 30.29 -10.12
N THR A 246 2.87 30.29 -10.57
CA THR A 246 2.49 30.58 -11.97
C THR A 246 2.29 32.07 -12.26
N ARG A 247 2.39 32.93 -11.24
CA ARG A 247 2.18 34.38 -11.36
C ARG A 247 3.19 35.15 -10.53
N PHE A 248 3.83 36.13 -11.17
CA PHE A 248 4.68 37.10 -10.51
C PHE A 248 4.19 38.52 -10.79
N GLU A 249 4.13 39.32 -9.74
CA GLU A 249 3.94 40.76 -9.86
C GLU A 249 5.31 41.42 -9.92
N ILE A 250 5.58 42.13 -11.02
CA ILE A 250 6.77 42.94 -11.16
C ILE A 250 6.42 44.35 -10.67
N PRO A 251 7.04 44.82 -9.57
CA PRO A 251 6.78 46.16 -9.06
C PRO A 251 7.17 47.22 -10.11
N GLY A 252 6.24 48.13 -10.43
CA GLY A 252 6.41 49.20 -11.42
C GLY A 252 5.12 50.02 -11.61
N GLU A 253 5.18 51.12 -12.38
CA GLU A 253 4.02 51.92 -12.79
C GLU A 253 3.87 51.91 -14.32
N PRO A 254 2.85 51.24 -14.89
CA PRO A 254 1.88 50.36 -14.21
C PRO A 254 2.52 49.01 -13.78
N PRO A 255 1.97 48.34 -12.76
CA PRO A 255 2.45 47.03 -12.35
C PRO A 255 2.26 46.04 -13.51
N ALA A 256 3.30 45.27 -13.81
CA ALA A 256 3.24 44.24 -14.83
C ALA A 256 3.02 42.88 -14.15
N ALA A 257 2.00 42.15 -14.62
CA ALA A 257 1.77 40.77 -14.21
C ALA A 257 2.42 39.84 -15.23
N LEU A 258 3.28 38.96 -14.76
CA LEU A 258 3.95 37.97 -15.57
C LEU A 258 3.35 36.59 -15.26
N ALA A 259 2.67 36.03 -16.26
CA ALA A 259 2.12 34.69 -16.18
C ALA A 259 3.19 33.70 -16.63
N MET A 260 3.35 32.61 -15.89
CA MET A 260 4.20 31.51 -16.28
C MET A 260 3.36 30.25 -16.46
N HIS A 261 3.70 29.50 -17.50
CA HIS A 261 3.09 28.24 -17.81
C HIS A 261 4.06 27.11 -17.48
N LEU A 262 3.65 26.20 -16.60
CA LEU A 262 4.41 24.98 -16.34
C LEU A 262 4.38 24.10 -17.59
N THR A 263 5.55 23.81 -18.15
CA THR A 263 5.69 23.02 -19.39
C THR A 263 6.07 21.59 -19.10
N THR A 264 6.91 21.33 -18.09
CA THR A 264 7.43 19.99 -17.80
C THR A 264 7.66 19.77 -16.31
N ILE A 265 7.34 18.55 -15.85
CA ILE A 265 7.68 18.06 -14.52
C ILE A 265 8.67 16.91 -14.68
N GLY A 266 9.96 17.18 -14.44
CA GLY A 266 11.01 16.18 -14.38
C GLY A 266 11.04 15.52 -13.00
N ILE A 267 11.14 14.18 -12.98
CA ILE A 267 11.33 13.41 -11.75
C ILE A 267 12.77 12.90 -11.72
N ASP A 268 13.51 13.29 -10.68
CA ASP A 268 14.88 12.88 -10.43
C ASP A 268 14.99 12.24 -9.03
N GLN A 269 16.10 11.57 -8.76
CA GLN A 269 16.32 10.96 -7.43
C GLN A 269 16.41 12.00 -6.31
N ASP A 270 16.93 13.19 -6.63
CA ASP A 270 17.12 14.30 -5.69
C ASP A 270 15.86 15.16 -5.53
N GLY A 271 14.83 14.96 -6.35
CA GLY A 271 13.57 15.68 -6.25
C GLY A 271 12.86 15.92 -7.58
N LEU A 272 12.06 16.98 -7.64
CA LEU A 272 11.31 17.39 -8.83
C LEU A 272 11.94 18.61 -9.49
N LYS A 273 11.95 18.62 -10.82
CA LYS A 273 12.29 19.80 -11.64
C LYS A 273 11.03 20.29 -12.33
N LEU A 274 10.70 21.56 -12.16
CA LEU A 274 9.55 22.21 -12.74
C LEU A 274 10.05 23.26 -13.74
N ASP A 275 9.77 23.05 -15.01
CA ASP A 275 10.18 23.96 -16.09
C ASP A 275 9.02 24.85 -16.52
N PHE A 276 9.29 26.14 -16.68
CA PHE A 276 8.28 27.15 -17.01
C PHE A 276 8.63 27.90 -18.29
N SER A 277 7.58 28.24 -19.05
CA SER A 277 7.64 29.21 -20.14
C SER A 277 6.86 30.48 -19.78
N LEU A 278 7.15 31.56 -20.51
CA LEU A 278 6.43 32.83 -20.46
C LEU A 278 5.24 32.84 -21.41
#